data_AF-C4L071-F1
#
_entry.id   AF-C4L071-F1
#
_cell.length_a   1.000
_cell.length_b   1.000
_cell.length_c   1.000
_cell.angle_alpha   90.00
_cell.angle_beta   90.00
_cell.angle_gamma   90.00
#
_symmetry.space_group_name_H-M   'P 1'
#
loop_
_entity.id
_entity.type
_entity.pdbx_description
1 polymer ?
#
loop_
_entity_poly.entity_id
_entity_poly.type
_entity_poly.pdbx_seq_one_letter_code
_entity_poly.pdbx_strand_id
1 'polypeptide(L)'
;MKWWWMIGGVVIASLLTINAQWYRNAATFGVPIGWIIMLLVLAQFRKPTSTLWAASVGVMSVGAAILLSIPSYSLAEAEEVLSKTYNDVAYMESVPTTGGEWNPFSPRVGYRFETESGDSILFIPDSGKTFEL
;
A
#
# COMPACT_ATOMS: atom_id res chain seq x y z
N MET A 1 23.66 2.80 -16.99
CA MET A 1 22.70 2.02 -16.19
C MET A 1 21.85 1.18 -17.14
N LYS A 2 21.65 -0.12 -16.91
CA LYS A 2 20.87 -0.95 -17.84
C LYS A 2 19.38 -0.55 -17.77
N TRP A 3 18.64 -0.61 -18.88
CA TRP A 3 17.27 -0.07 -19.03
C TRP A 3 16.22 -0.62 -18.05
N TRP A 4 16.23 -1.92 -17.75
CA TRP A 4 15.40 -2.57 -16.73
C TRP A 4 15.52 -1.99 -15.30
N TRP A 5 16.67 -1.43 -14.91
CA TRP A 5 16.84 -0.76 -13.60
C TRP A 5 16.11 0.59 -13.59
N MET A 6 16.09 1.29 -14.73
CA MET A 6 15.32 2.53 -14.86
C MET A 6 13.83 2.24 -14.76
N ILE A 7 13.35 1.20 -15.46
CA ILE A 7 11.94 0.79 -15.36
C ILE A 7 11.57 0.41 -13.92
N GLY A 8 12.37 -0.45 -13.28
CA GLY A 8 12.13 -0.82 -11.89
C GLY A 8 12.12 0.39 -10.95
N GLY A 9 13.05 1.33 -11.14
CA GLY A 9 13.10 2.58 -10.38
C GLY A 9 11.85 3.44 -10.57
N VAL A 10 11.36 3.58 -11.80
CA VAL A 10 10.11 4.31 -12.10
C VAL A 10 8.93 3.64 -11.41
N VAL A 11 8.80 2.31 -11.48
CA VAL A 11 7.70 1.58 -10.81
C VAL A 11 7.76 1.77 -9.29
N ILE A 12 8.94 1.65 -8.69
CA ILE A 12 9.13 1.87 -7.25
C ILE A 12 8.74 3.30 -6.86
N ALA A 13 9.21 4.30 -7.60
CA ALA A 13 8.87 5.70 -7.34
C ALA A 13 7.37 5.97 -7.46
N SER A 14 6.70 5.38 -8.45
CA SER A 14 5.25 5.46 -8.60
C SER A 14 4.51 4.84 -7.42
N LEU A 15 4.91 3.64 -6.98
CA LEU A 15 4.31 2.99 -5.81
C LEU A 15 4.45 3.84 -4.54
N LEU A 16 5.65 4.37 -4.29
CA LEU A 16 5.88 5.25 -3.14
C LEU A 16 5.04 6.52 -3.20
N THR A 17 4.93 7.13 -4.38
CA THR A 17 4.13 8.35 -4.60
C THR A 17 2.64 8.08 -4.36
N ILE A 18 2.11 7.00 -4.93
CA ILE A 18 0.71 6.58 -4.74
C ILE A 18 0.44 6.32 -3.26
N ASN A 19 1.34 5.62 -2.57
CA ASN A 19 1.16 5.32 -1.15
C ASN A 19 1.10 6.59 -0.30
N ALA A 20 2.00 7.54 -0.56
CA ALA A 20 2.05 8.79 0.19
C ALA A 20 0.84 9.69 -0.09
N GLN A 21 0.40 9.77 -1.35
CA GLN A 21 -0.65 10.68 -1.78
C GLN A 21 -2.06 10.16 -1.50
N TRP A 22 -2.33 8.89 -1.79
CA TRP A 22 -3.70 8.34 -1.76
C TRP A 22 -3.99 7.51 -0.50
N TYR A 23 -2.95 6.92 0.08
CA TYR A 23 -3.09 5.98 1.19
C TYR A 23 -2.39 6.44 2.47
N ARG A 24 -1.75 7.62 2.49
CA ARG A 24 -0.99 8.13 3.65
C ARG A 24 -0.09 7.06 4.31
N ASN A 25 0.62 6.30 3.48
CA ASN A 25 1.49 5.19 3.87
C ASN A 25 0.80 3.95 4.46
N ALA A 26 -0.52 3.79 4.25
CA ALA A 26 -1.25 2.60 4.66
C ALA A 26 -1.08 1.40 3.74
N ALA A 27 -0.79 1.61 2.45
CA ALA A 27 -0.54 0.51 1.54
C ALA A 27 0.82 -0.16 1.85
N THR A 28 0.86 -1.49 1.78
CA THR A 28 2.05 -2.29 2.15
C THR A 28 2.99 -2.50 0.97
N PHE A 29 3.22 -1.47 0.15
CA PHE A 29 4.04 -1.59 -1.06
C PHE A 29 5.51 -1.96 -0.81
N GLY A 30 5.96 -2.00 0.45
CA GLY A 30 7.27 -2.56 0.80
C GLY A 30 7.48 -3.98 0.26
N VAL A 31 6.43 -4.81 0.24
CA VAL A 31 6.49 -6.19 -0.30
C VAL A 31 6.76 -6.20 -1.81
N PRO A 32 5.92 -5.59 -2.67
CA PRO A 32 6.19 -5.55 -4.11
C PRO A 32 7.49 -4.82 -4.45
N ILE A 33 7.87 -3.76 -3.71
CA ILE A 33 9.16 -3.08 -3.91
C ILE A 33 10.34 -4.04 -3.64
N GLY A 34 10.30 -4.76 -2.52
CA GLY A 34 11.32 -5.78 -2.20
C GLY A 34 11.40 -6.85 -3.28
N TRP A 35 10.25 -7.25 -3.83
CA TRP A 35 10.16 -8.22 -4.93
C TRP A 35 10.75 -7.70 -6.23
N ILE A 36 10.48 -6.45 -6.61
CA ILE A 36 11.09 -5.80 -7.76
C ILE A 36 12.62 -5.76 -7.61
N ILE A 37 13.13 -5.34 -6.46
CA ILE A 37 14.58 -5.27 -6.19
C ILE A 37 15.20 -6.68 -6.30
N MET A 38 14.59 -7.69 -5.67
CA MET A 38 15.07 -9.06 -5.74
C MET A 38 15.12 -9.57 -7.19
N LEU A 39 14.08 -9.32 -8.00
CA LEU A 39 14.05 -9.73 -9.40
C LEU A 39 15.12 -9.03 -10.23
N LEU A 40 15.34 -7.73 -10.01
CA LEU A 40 16.41 -6.98 -10.70
C LEU A 40 17.80 -7.51 -10.36
N VAL A 41 18.04 -7.83 -9.08
CA VAL A 41 19.29 -8.43 -8.62
C VAL A 41 19.46 -9.83 -9.23
N LEU A 42 18.45 -10.68 -9.15
CA LEU A 42 18.50 -12.03 -9.71
C LEU A 42 18.80 -12.00 -11.21
N ALA A 43 18.17 -11.10 -11.95
CA ALA A 43 18.34 -11.01 -13.38
C ALA A 43 19.74 -10.46 -13.75
N GLN A 44 20.34 -9.62 -12.90
CA GLN A 44 21.72 -9.16 -13.05
C GLN A 44 22.75 -10.30 -12.86
N PHE A 45 22.52 -11.23 -11.91
CA PHE A 45 23.49 -12.28 -11.54
C PHE A 45 23.25 -13.63 -12.22
N ARG A 46 22.00 -13.95 -12.58
CA ARG A 46 21.66 -15.19 -13.29
C ARG A 46 21.26 -14.86 -14.72
N LYS A 47 21.89 -15.51 -15.70
CA LYS A 47 21.32 -15.62 -17.04
C LYS A 47 20.21 -16.66 -16.98
N PRO A 48 18.93 -16.27 -17.00
CA PRO A 48 17.86 -17.26 -16.98
C PRO A 48 17.95 -18.11 -18.25
N THR A 49 17.68 -19.40 -18.12
CA THR A 49 17.61 -20.34 -19.25
C THR A 49 16.56 -19.92 -20.28
N SER A 50 15.51 -19.22 -19.85
CA SER A 50 14.53 -18.55 -20.70
C SER A 50 14.24 -17.14 -20.17
N THR A 51 14.63 -16.12 -20.93
CA THR A 51 14.40 -14.71 -20.59
C THR A 51 12.92 -14.34 -20.63
N LEU A 52 12.17 -14.91 -21.57
CA LEU A 52 10.74 -14.66 -21.76
C LEU A 52 9.93 -15.19 -20.57
N TRP A 53 10.16 -16.45 -20.18
CA TRP A 53 9.45 -17.05 -19.05
C TRP A 53 9.76 -16.34 -17.73
N ALA A 54 11.03 -16.03 -17.48
CA ALA A 54 11.44 -15.31 -16.28
C ALA A 54 10.83 -13.89 -16.22
N ALA A 55 10.75 -13.20 -17.36
CA ALA A 55 10.11 -11.88 -17.43
C ALA A 55 8.60 -11.98 -17.16
N SER A 56 7.90 -12.93 -17.78
CA SER A 56 6.46 -13.11 -17.57
C SER A 56 6.11 -13.43 -16.12
N VAL A 57 6.82 -14.37 -15.49
CA VAL A 57 6.62 -14.72 -14.08
C VAL A 57 6.96 -13.55 -13.16
N GLY A 58 8.04 -12.81 -13.46
CA GLY A 58 8.40 -11.59 -12.75
C GLY A 58 7.28 -10.56 -12.76
N VAL A 59 6.74 -10.24 -13.95
CA VAL A 59 5.65 -9.27 -14.10
C VAL A 59 4.38 -9.73 -13.37
N MET A 60 3.98 -11.00 -13.52
CA MET A 60 2.79 -11.53 -12.84
C MET A 60 2.94 -11.49 -11.32
N SER A 61 4.11 -11.91 -10.80
CA SER A 61 4.35 -11.93 -9.34
C SER A 61 4.37 -10.53 -8.74
N VAL A 62 4.99 -9.55 -9.40
CA VAL A 62 4.97 -8.15 -8.96
C VAL A 62 3.55 -7.59 -9.03
N GLY A 63 2.82 -7.85 -10.12
CA GLY A 63 1.42 -7.41 -10.25
C GLY A 63 0.53 -7.96 -9.13
N ALA A 64 0.63 -9.26 -8.84
CA ALA A 64 -0.10 -9.88 -7.74
C ALA A 64 0.29 -9.26 -6.38
N ALA A 65 1.58 -9.04 -6.13
CA ALA A 65 2.04 -8.43 -4.89
C ALA A 65 1.54 -6.98 -4.74
N ILE A 66 1.45 -6.21 -5.82
CA ILE A 66 0.87 -4.86 -5.81
C ILE A 66 -0.62 -4.94 -5.45
N LEU A 67 -1.40 -5.80 -6.13
CA LEU A 67 -2.83 -5.95 -5.88
C LEU A 67 -3.14 -6.32 -4.43
N LEU A 68 -2.36 -7.24 -3.86
CA LEU A 68 -2.54 -7.65 -2.47
C LEU A 68 -2.13 -6.58 -1.46
N SER A 69 -1.28 -5.62 -1.85
CA SER A 69 -0.76 -4.59 -0.95
C SER A 69 -1.61 -3.33 -0.88
N ILE A 70 -2.67 -3.24 -1.69
CA ILE A 70 -3.58 -2.09 -1.73
C ILE A 70 -4.69 -2.34 -0.68
N PRO A 71 -4.88 -1.43 0.28
CA PRO A 71 -6.00 -1.53 1.21
C PRO A 71 -7.33 -1.33 0.49
N SER A 72 -8.40 -1.92 1.01
CA SER A 72 -9.76 -1.79 0.47
C SER A 72 -10.24 -0.34 0.35
N TYR A 73 -9.76 0.55 1.22
CA TYR A 73 -10.12 1.97 1.25
C TYR A 73 -8.89 2.88 1.17
N SER A 74 -8.93 3.80 0.21
CA SER A 74 -8.09 5.00 0.19
C SER A 74 -8.48 5.98 1.29
N LEU A 75 -7.66 7.01 1.52
CA LEU A 75 -7.99 8.06 2.49
C LEU A 75 -9.29 8.77 2.10
N ALA A 76 -9.44 9.13 0.82
CA ALA A 76 -10.61 9.86 0.32
C ALA A 76 -11.90 9.04 0.45
N GLU A 77 -11.83 7.72 0.20
CA GLU A 77 -12.97 6.83 0.38
C GLU A 77 -13.32 6.66 1.87
N ALA A 78 -12.32 6.59 2.76
CA ALA A 78 -12.56 6.54 4.20
C ALA A 78 -13.21 7.82 4.72
N GLU A 79 -12.75 8.99 4.25
CA GLU A 79 -13.34 10.30 4.55
C GLU A 79 -14.79 10.37 4.05
N GLU A 80 -15.06 9.95 2.81
CA GLU A 80 -16.43 9.93 2.28
C GLU A 80 -17.37 9.01 3.08
N VAL A 81 -16.88 7.84 3.49
CA VAL A 81 -17.65 6.90 4.33
C VAL A 81 -17.96 7.52 5.69
N LEU A 82 -16.99 8.15 6.33
CA LEU A 82 -17.15 8.76 7.64
C LEU A 82 -18.00 10.02 7.62
N SER A 83 -17.85 10.88 6.62
CA SER A 83 -18.64 12.12 6.49
C SER A 83 -20.14 11.83 6.32
N LYS A 84 -20.51 10.67 5.77
CA LYS A 84 -21.91 10.20 5.72
C LYS A 84 -22.48 9.81 7.08
N THR A 85 -21.63 9.46 8.05
CA THR A 85 -22.05 8.99 9.38
C THR A 85 -21.96 10.08 10.45
N TYR A 86 -20.88 10.89 10.43
CA TYR A 86 -20.55 11.82 11.53
C TYR A 86 -20.72 13.31 11.18
N ASN A 87 -21.25 13.65 9.99
CA ASN A 87 -21.38 15.03 9.49
C ASN A 87 -20.05 15.79 9.48
N ASP A 88 -19.28 15.52 8.43
CA ASP A 88 -17.93 16.04 8.17
C ASP A 88 -16.85 15.55 9.14
N VAL A 89 -15.70 15.16 8.58
CA VAL A 89 -14.56 14.65 9.35
C VAL A 89 -13.26 15.17 8.76
N ALA A 90 -12.30 15.52 9.62
CA ALA A 90 -10.99 15.97 9.21
C ALA A 90 -9.96 14.87 9.43
N TYR A 91 -9.22 14.50 8.38
CA TYR A 91 -8.06 13.61 8.54
C TYR A 91 -6.99 14.26 9.42
N MET A 92 -6.54 13.53 10.44
CA MET A 92 -5.45 13.96 11.32
C MET A 92 -4.13 13.31 10.92
N GLU A 93 -4.06 11.99 11.09
CA GLU A 93 -2.81 11.23 10.95
C GLU A 93 -3.07 9.75 10.69
N SER A 94 -2.05 9.06 10.18
CA SER A 94 -2.02 7.60 10.11
C SER A 94 -1.40 7.07 11.40
N VAL A 95 -2.15 6.29 12.18
CA VAL A 95 -1.72 5.74 13.47
C VAL A 95 -1.47 4.24 13.37
N PRO A 96 -0.40 3.71 14.00
CA PRO A 96 -0.13 2.28 14.02
C PRO A 96 -1.29 1.51 14.66
N THR A 97 -1.77 0.47 13.97
CA THR A 97 -2.75 -0.47 14.53
C THR A 97 -2.01 -1.61 15.20
N THR A 98 -2.29 -1.84 16.48
CA THR A 98 -1.72 -2.96 17.23
C THR A 98 -2.71 -4.11 17.25
N GLY A 99 -2.31 -5.26 16.70
CA GLY A 99 -3.09 -6.50 16.77
C GLY A 99 -3.37 -7.13 15.42
N GLY A 100 -2.99 -8.40 15.27
CA GLY A 100 -3.29 -9.20 14.09
C GLY A 100 -2.29 -10.33 13.86
N GLU A 101 -2.70 -11.33 13.09
CA GLU A 101 -1.82 -12.35 12.54
C GLU A 101 -0.76 -11.71 11.63
N TRP A 102 0.41 -12.34 11.52
CA TRP A 102 1.45 -11.84 10.62
C TRP A 102 0.97 -11.98 9.16
N ASN A 103 0.54 -10.88 8.57
CA ASN A 103 0.29 -10.75 7.14
C ASN A 103 1.13 -9.60 6.58
N PRO A 104 2.04 -9.84 5.62
CA PRO A 104 2.88 -8.78 5.03
C PRO A 104 2.10 -7.87 4.07
N PHE A 105 0.87 -8.24 3.70
CA PHE A 105 -0.01 -7.50 2.80
C PHE A 105 -1.11 -6.70 3.51
N SER A 106 -1.29 -6.90 4.82
CA SER A 106 -2.31 -6.17 5.58
C SER A 106 -1.74 -4.86 6.14
N PRO A 107 -2.45 -3.73 5.96
CA PRO A 107 -2.07 -2.45 6.56
C PRO A 107 -1.89 -2.56 8.08
N ARG A 108 -0.78 -1.98 8.57
CA ARG A 108 -0.50 -1.88 10.02
C ARG A 108 -0.74 -0.48 10.57
N VAL A 109 -1.49 0.32 9.82
CA VAL A 109 -1.87 1.67 10.18
C VAL A 109 -3.35 1.86 9.88
N GLY A 110 -4.01 2.64 10.72
CA GLY A 110 -5.36 3.14 10.52
C GLY A 110 -5.32 4.63 10.26
N TYR A 111 -6.37 5.15 9.65
CA TYR A 111 -6.55 6.59 9.48
C TYR A 111 -7.27 7.13 10.70
N ARG A 112 -6.69 8.12 11.38
CA ARG A 112 -7.35 8.87 12.44
C ARG A 112 -8.00 10.11 11.86
N PHE A 113 -9.27 10.28 12.20
CA PHE A 113 -10.08 11.42 11.86
C PHE A 113 -10.58 12.11 13.14
N GLU A 114 -10.92 13.39 13.02
CA GLU A 114 -11.60 14.17 14.05
C GLU A 114 -12.94 14.66 13.48
N THR A 115 -14.02 14.51 14.25
CA THR A 115 -15.34 15.03 13.91
C THR A 115 -15.46 16.51 14.27
N GLU A 116 -16.48 17.20 13.75
CA GLU A 116 -16.77 18.57 14.21
C GLU A 116 -17.06 18.68 15.71
N SER A 117 -17.53 17.60 16.35
CA SER A 117 -17.74 17.53 17.80
C SER A 117 -16.44 17.41 18.61
N GLY A 118 -15.29 17.20 17.94
CA GLY A 118 -13.99 16.97 18.57
C GLY A 118 -13.74 15.52 18.97
N ASP A 119 -14.57 14.57 18.52
CA ASP A 119 -14.39 13.15 18.78
C ASP A 119 -13.38 12.56 17.80
N SER A 120 -12.46 11.73 18.30
CA SER A 120 -11.47 11.04 17.47
C SER A 120 -12.00 9.70 16.98
N ILE A 121 -11.90 9.44 15.68
CA ILE A 121 -12.32 8.19 15.06
C ILE A 121 -11.14 7.53 14.36
N LEU A 122 -10.89 6.26 14.65
CA LEU A 122 -9.97 5.40 13.93
C LEU A 122 -10.69 4.59 12.87
N PHE A 123 -10.27 4.72 11.62
CA PHE A 123 -10.76 3.93 10.48
C PHE A 123 -9.70 2.91 10.05
N ILE A 124 -10.09 1.64 9.87
CA ILE A 124 -9.20 0.56 9.41
C ILE A 124 -9.31 0.41 7.88
N PRO A 125 -8.26 0.77 7.11
CA PRO A 125 -8.32 0.82 5.64
C PRO A 125 -8.61 -0.52 4.97
N ASP A 126 -8.29 -1.63 5.63
CA ASP A 126 -8.46 -2.97 5.06
C ASP A 126 -9.90 -3.48 5.19
N SER A 127 -10.60 -3.09 6.27
CA SER A 127 -11.90 -3.66 6.64
C SER A 127 -13.05 -2.65 6.67
N GLY A 128 -12.76 -1.36 6.62
CA GLY A 128 -13.75 -0.30 6.80
C GLY A 128 -14.30 -0.17 8.22
N LYS A 129 -13.73 -0.90 9.20
CA LYS A 129 -14.14 -0.81 10.61
C LYS A 129 -13.74 0.54 11.20
N THR A 130 -14.64 1.09 12.01
CA THR A 130 -14.44 2.34 12.73
C THR A 130 -14.41 2.10 14.23
N PHE A 131 -13.61 2.88 14.96
CA PHE A 131 -13.52 2.85 16.42
C PHE A 131 -13.46 4.29 16.93
N GLU A 132 -14.28 4.62 17.93
CA GLU A 132 -14.16 5.88 18.67
C GLU A 132 -13.00 5.76 19.67
N LEU A 133 -12.15 6.79 19.74
CA LEU A 133 -10.94 6.84 20.56
C LEU A 133 -11.09 7.71 21.80
#